data_AF-A0A8C7XKH6-F1
#
_entry.id   AF-A0A8C7XKH6-F1
#
_cell.length_a   1.000
_cell.length_b   1.000
_cell.length_c   1.000
_cell.angle_alpha   90.00
_cell.angle_beta   90.00
_cell.angle_gamma   90.00
#
_symmetry.space_group_name_H-M   'P 1'
#
loop_
_entity.id
_entity.type
_entity.pdbx_description
1 polymer ?
#
loop_
_entity_poly.entity_id
_entity_poly.type
_entity_poly.pdbx_seq_one_letter_code
_entity_poly.pdbx_strand_id
1 'polypeptide(L)'
;MLQRMKDAFLYVSAVQPALFQASGASSGPWILVEDLSSVYSDVDLDKGPVKHAQKKRKQADGREKTMSSDDEEGLGKGRGRHILVSKTEMPNWSETLEGFRAARESWDLLHSHDALEAEFKKICASWKTDSWLWFRIFLTDMIVFQGQYRKALSSLHQMSAVQQHQPGQQSPSGQGSLEHHRVLIQQASCHYALGEYRMACEKLLDVVSGLIPPNQDQTKAPEDHNRVRSKSRKGNDLRLLPCTNKAVLPFCFQLMLACFKLRAFADNRDDLSLGHVVVLLQYDWPQGEMLFLKSVDKIYHQGSFQYENFFNYVTNIDMLEEFAYLRTPEGGRIQLELLPNQGMLIKHHTVTRGITKGVKEDFRLAMERQVSRCGENLLSVLHRFCINEKIIIIQSLP
;
A
#
# COMPACT_ATOMS: atom_id res chain seq x y z
N MET A 1 30.55 -8.16 16.50
CA MET A 1 29.99 -6.80 16.61
C MET A 1 30.51 -5.85 15.53
N LEU A 2 31.81 -5.59 15.43
CA LEU A 2 32.38 -4.71 14.40
C LEU A 2 31.97 -5.13 12.97
N GLN A 3 32.02 -6.43 12.68
CA GLN A 3 31.57 -6.96 11.39
C GLN A 3 30.09 -6.64 11.12
N ARG A 4 29.20 -6.88 12.10
CA ARG A 4 27.79 -6.49 12.01
C ARG A 4 27.60 -4.99 11.72
N MET A 5 28.34 -4.13 12.42
CA MET A 5 28.22 -2.69 12.21
C MET A 5 28.70 -2.29 10.82
N LYS A 6 29.77 -2.92 10.32
CA LYS A 6 30.24 -2.75 8.94
C LYS A 6 29.16 -3.17 7.94
N ASP A 7 28.56 -4.34 8.10
CA ASP A 7 27.55 -4.86 7.17
C ASP A 7 26.24 -4.05 7.21
N ALA A 8 25.80 -3.65 8.41
CA ALA A 8 24.67 -2.75 8.60
C ALA A 8 24.95 -1.37 7.98
N PHE A 9 26.15 -0.85 8.16
CA PHE A 9 26.58 0.42 7.55
C PHE A 9 26.54 0.32 6.02
N LEU A 10 27.10 -0.74 5.43
CA LEU A 10 27.06 -0.97 3.97
C LEU A 10 25.62 -0.97 3.44
N TYR A 11 24.70 -1.67 4.10
CA TYR A 11 23.29 -1.66 3.74
C TYR A 11 22.68 -0.25 3.81
N VAL A 12 22.86 0.46 4.93
CA VAL A 12 22.24 1.79 5.10
C VAL A 12 22.88 2.84 4.19
N SER A 13 24.17 2.72 3.87
CA SER A 13 24.82 3.61 2.89
C SER A 13 24.22 3.47 1.50
N ALA A 14 23.70 2.30 1.14
CA ALA A 14 23.01 2.08 -0.13
C ALA A 14 21.53 2.52 -0.07
N VAL A 15 20.84 2.27 1.05
CA VAL A 15 19.42 2.60 1.22
C VAL A 15 19.19 4.09 1.53
N GLN A 16 20.10 4.74 2.24
CA GLN A 16 20.02 6.14 2.64
C GLN A 16 21.37 6.85 2.38
N PRO A 17 21.77 7.02 1.10
CA PRO A 17 23.07 7.57 0.74
C PRO A 17 23.29 9.00 1.24
N ALA A 18 22.21 9.79 1.36
CA ALA A 18 22.24 11.18 1.82
C ALA A 18 22.78 11.35 3.26
N LEU A 19 22.79 10.30 4.10
CA LEU A 19 23.38 10.37 5.44
C LEU A 19 24.91 10.36 5.43
N PHE A 20 25.53 9.93 4.33
CA PHE A 20 26.98 9.68 4.27
C PHE A 20 27.68 10.46 3.17
N GLN A 21 26.94 10.95 2.17
CA GLN A 21 27.50 11.69 1.04
C GLN A 21 27.02 13.14 1.08
N ALA A 22 27.97 14.07 1.07
CA ALA A 22 27.67 15.50 0.97
C ALA A 22 27.11 15.80 -0.43
N SER A 23 25.86 16.30 -0.47
CA SER A 23 25.18 16.96 -1.60
C SER A 23 25.78 16.74 -2.99
N GLY A 24 25.63 15.53 -3.54
CA GLY A 24 26.14 15.23 -4.89
C GLY A 24 25.72 13.89 -5.50
N ALA A 25 25.13 12.97 -4.73
CA ALA A 25 24.67 11.70 -5.26
C ALA A 25 23.25 11.81 -5.82
N SER A 26 23.09 11.41 -7.08
CA SER A 26 21.84 11.44 -7.83
C SER A 26 20.83 10.36 -7.42
N SER A 27 21.16 9.48 -6.47
CA SER A 27 20.28 8.41 -6.01
C SER A 27 19.50 8.82 -4.76
N GLY A 28 18.18 8.92 -4.88
CA GLY A 28 17.27 9.13 -3.74
C GLY A 28 17.25 7.94 -2.76
N PRO A 29 16.59 8.12 -1.60
CA PRO A 29 16.55 7.07 -0.59
C PRO A 29 15.69 5.87 -1.03
N TRP A 30 15.85 4.74 -0.37
CA TRP A 30 15.08 3.51 -0.58
C TRP A 30 14.23 3.19 0.64
N ILE A 31 13.08 2.56 0.40
CA ILE A 31 12.06 2.25 1.41
C ILE A 31 11.84 0.74 1.41
N LEU A 32 11.99 0.11 2.57
CA LEU A 32 11.63 -1.30 2.75
C LEU A 32 10.13 -1.42 3.06
N VAL A 33 9.37 -2.00 2.13
CA VAL A 33 7.90 -2.09 2.16
C VAL A 33 7.41 -3.49 1.80
N GLU A 34 6.14 -3.80 2.08
CA GLU A 34 5.49 -5.05 1.65
C GLU A 34 5.50 -5.20 0.12
N ASP A 35 5.73 -6.43 -0.36
CA ASP A 35 5.63 -6.73 -1.79
C ASP A 35 4.17 -6.89 -2.22
N LEU A 36 3.75 -6.02 -3.14
CA LEU A 36 2.39 -5.99 -3.67
C LEU A 36 2.24 -6.75 -5.00
N SER A 37 3.18 -7.62 -5.37
CA SER A 37 3.14 -8.34 -6.66
C SER A 37 1.89 -9.21 -6.84
N SER A 38 1.28 -9.66 -5.74
CA SER A 38 0.04 -10.43 -5.75
C SER A 38 -1.22 -9.59 -5.54
N VAL A 39 -1.16 -8.25 -5.58
CA VAL A 39 -2.34 -7.42 -5.33
C VAL A 39 -3.48 -7.70 -6.34
N TYR A 40 -3.14 -8.10 -7.57
CA TYR A 40 -4.10 -8.49 -8.62
C TYR A 40 -4.46 -9.98 -8.64
N SER A 41 -3.84 -10.81 -7.79
CA SER A 41 -4.18 -12.24 -7.73
C SER A 41 -5.59 -12.47 -7.21
N ASP A 42 -6.08 -13.70 -7.28
CA ASP A 42 -7.38 -14.02 -6.68
C ASP A 42 -7.46 -13.66 -5.20
N VAL A 43 -8.66 -13.29 -4.74
CA VAL A 43 -8.95 -13.31 -3.32
C VAL A 43 -9.29 -14.76 -3.01
N ASP A 44 -8.32 -15.53 -2.51
CA ASP A 44 -8.62 -16.84 -1.91
C ASP A 44 -9.49 -16.58 -0.66
N LEU A 45 -10.79 -16.39 -0.84
CA LEU A 45 -11.77 -16.32 0.26
C LEU A 45 -11.88 -17.66 0.99
N ASP A 46 -11.37 -18.74 0.38
CA ASP A 46 -11.44 -20.12 0.88
C ASP A 46 -10.37 -20.48 1.92
N LYS A 47 -9.81 -19.45 2.58
CA LYS A 47 -9.12 -19.60 3.86
C LYS A 47 -9.62 -18.46 4.73
N GLY A 48 -10.32 -18.85 5.81
CA GLY A 48 -10.63 -17.95 6.91
C GLY A 48 -9.42 -17.12 7.34
N PRO A 49 -9.64 -16.08 8.17
CA PRO A 49 -8.68 -15.02 8.45
C PRO A 49 -7.28 -15.59 8.60
N VAL A 50 -6.30 -14.99 7.91
CA VAL A 50 -4.86 -15.20 8.12
C VAL A 50 -4.68 -15.70 9.55
N LYS A 51 -4.32 -16.99 9.71
CA LYS A 51 -4.42 -17.69 11.01
C LYS A 51 -3.64 -16.94 12.09
N HIS A 52 -4.30 -15.98 12.72
CA HIS A 52 -4.09 -15.59 14.08
C HIS A 52 -4.66 -16.75 14.89
N ALA A 53 -3.81 -17.36 15.70
CA ALA A 53 -4.15 -18.46 16.58
C ALA A 53 -5.26 -18.04 17.56
N GLN A 54 -6.52 -18.17 17.15
CA GLN A 54 -7.66 -18.07 18.06
C GLN A 54 -7.93 -19.45 18.67
N LYS A 55 -7.35 -19.61 19.86
CA LYS A 55 -7.90 -20.24 21.07
C LYS A 55 -8.95 -21.34 20.84
N LYS A 56 -8.51 -22.60 20.98
CA LYS A 56 -9.40 -23.74 21.22
C LYS A 56 -10.23 -23.50 22.49
N ARG A 57 -11.55 -23.54 22.33
CA ARG A 57 -12.55 -23.63 23.38
C ARG A 57 -12.29 -24.87 24.24
N LYS A 58 -12.09 -24.70 25.55
CA LYS A 58 -12.28 -25.75 26.55
C LYS A 58 -13.00 -25.14 27.76
N GLN A 59 -14.12 -25.76 28.12
CA GLN A 59 -15.00 -25.38 29.23
C GLN A 59 -14.34 -25.63 30.59
N ALA A 60 -14.76 -24.79 31.55
CA ALA A 60 -14.82 -24.94 33.01
C ALA A 60 -13.53 -25.29 33.77
N ASP A 61 -12.96 -24.32 34.50
CA ASP A 61 -13.16 -24.14 35.96
C ASP A 61 -12.31 -22.94 36.46
N GLY A 62 -12.78 -22.25 37.49
CA GLY A 62 -12.36 -20.90 37.88
C GLY A 62 -11.00 -20.76 38.56
N ARG A 63 -10.27 -19.70 38.19
CA ARG A 63 -9.59 -18.75 39.09
C ARG A 63 -9.03 -17.58 38.29
N GLU A 64 -9.45 -16.35 38.58
CA GLU A 64 -8.90 -15.13 38.00
C GLU A 64 -7.39 -15.00 38.30
N LYS A 65 -6.59 -14.87 37.25
CA LYS A 65 -5.30 -14.18 37.27
C LYS A 65 -5.17 -13.36 35.98
N THR A 66 -5.01 -12.05 36.15
CA THR A 66 -4.64 -11.11 35.09
C THR A 66 -3.25 -11.48 34.58
N MET A 67 -3.14 -11.89 33.31
CA MET A 67 -1.85 -12.12 32.64
C MET A 67 -1.73 -11.20 31.44
N SER A 68 -0.69 -10.38 31.49
CA SER A 68 -0.22 -9.45 30.48
C SER A 68 0.18 -10.20 29.20
N SER A 69 -0.20 -9.63 28.05
CA SER A 69 -0.03 -10.19 26.71
C SER A 69 1.26 -9.67 26.06
N ASP A 70 2.42 -9.85 26.69
CA ASP A 70 3.70 -9.33 26.15
C ASP A 70 4.87 -10.33 26.05
N ASP A 71 4.70 -11.60 26.42
CA ASP A 71 5.80 -12.56 26.43
C ASP A 71 5.69 -13.65 25.33
N GLU A 72 5.73 -13.25 24.06
CA GLU A 72 6.07 -14.17 22.97
C GLU A 72 7.43 -13.76 22.40
N GLU A 73 8.49 -14.36 22.95
CA GLU A 73 9.87 -14.21 22.49
C GLU A 73 10.00 -14.59 21.01
N GLY A 74 10.52 -13.62 20.25
CA GLY A 74 10.60 -13.67 18.80
C GLY A 74 11.84 -14.37 18.31
N LEU A 75 11.69 -15.57 17.73
CA LEU A 75 12.72 -16.17 16.87
C LEU A 75 12.16 -16.85 15.59
N GLY A 76 10.85 -16.81 15.35
CA GLY A 76 10.21 -17.67 14.35
C GLY A 76 9.69 -17.01 13.06
N LYS A 77 9.36 -15.72 13.05
CA LYS A 77 8.48 -15.15 11.99
C LYS A 77 9.19 -14.65 10.73
N GLY A 78 10.51 -14.43 10.76
CA GLY A 78 11.29 -13.88 9.63
C GLY A 78 12.05 -14.90 8.75
N ARG A 79 12.07 -16.18 9.11
CA ARG A 79 12.95 -17.19 8.47
C ARG A 79 12.64 -17.51 6.99
N GLY A 80 11.57 -16.97 6.42
CA GLY A 80 11.17 -17.23 5.03
C GLY A 80 10.89 -16.00 4.16
N ARG A 81 11.09 -14.77 4.66
CA ARG A 81 10.85 -13.54 3.90
C ARG A 81 12.08 -13.17 3.07
N HIS A 82 11.87 -12.78 1.83
CA HIS A 82 12.92 -12.26 0.94
C HIS A 82 12.75 -10.75 0.78
N ILE A 83 13.86 -10.05 0.54
CA ILE A 83 13.85 -8.66 0.10
C ILE A 83 14.08 -8.66 -1.41
N LEU A 84 13.09 -8.20 -2.15
CA LEU A 84 13.11 -8.01 -3.59
C LEU A 84 13.61 -6.62 -3.92
N VAL A 85 14.36 -6.50 -5.01
CA VAL A 85 14.92 -5.23 -5.47
C VAL A 85 15.00 -5.23 -6.99
N SER A 86 14.73 -4.07 -7.58
CA SER A 86 14.87 -3.86 -9.01
C SER A 86 16.35 -3.78 -9.37
N LYS A 87 16.86 -4.83 -10.02
CA LYS A 87 18.29 -4.94 -10.40
C LYS A 87 18.74 -3.85 -11.37
N THR A 88 17.82 -3.28 -12.13
CA THR A 88 18.08 -2.20 -13.09
C THR A 88 18.15 -0.84 -12.41
N GLU A 89 17.41 -0.64 -11.32
CA GLU A 89 17.34 0.64 -10.60
C GLU A 89 18.38 0.73 -9.47
N MET A 90 18.85 -0.41 -8.94
CA MET A 90 19.87 -0.46 -7.90
C MET A 90 21.13 -1.21 -8.40
N PRO A 91 22.20 -0.50 -8.83
CA PRO A 91 23.40 -1.14 -9.36
C PRO A 91 24.07 -2.12 -8.38
N ASN A 92 24.22 -1.73 -7.11
CA ASN A 92 24.89 -2.52 -6.06
C ASN A 92 23.89 -3.37 -5.25
N TRP A 93 22.85 -3.87 -5.92
CA TRP A 93 21.77 -4.58 -5.23
C TRP A 93 22.24 -5.86 -4.53
N SER A 94 23.22 -6.57 -5.11
CA SER A 94 23.72 -7.83 -4.55
C SER A 94 24.46 -7.56 -3.24
N GLU A 95 25.42 -6.62 -3.24
CA GLU A 95 26.18 -6.28 -2.02
C GLU A 95 25.26 -5.70 -0.94
N THR A 96 24.25 -4.93 -1.32
CA THR A 96 23.28 -4.36 -0.38
C THR A 96 22.49 -5.46 0.34
N LEU A 97 21.97 -6.44 -0.41
CA LEU A 97 21.21 -7.54 0.16
C LEU A 97 22.11 -8.49 0.98
N GLU A 98 23.34 -8.72 0.55
CA GLU A 98 24.34 -9.48 1.30
C GLU A 98 24.69 -8.79 2.62
N GLY A 99 24.93 -7.47 2.59
CA GLY A 99 25.16 -6.67 3.80
C GLY A 99 24.01 -6.74 4.79
N PHE A 100 22.76 -6.66 4.30
CA PHE A 100 21.58 -6.85 5.16
C PHE A 100 21.55 -8.24 5.80
N ARG A 101 21.75 -9.31 5.00
CA ARG A 101 21.72 -10.69 5.48
C ARG A 101 22.82 -10.97 6.50
N ALA A 102 24.05 -10.54 6.23
CA ALA A 102 25.19 -10.72 7.12
C ALA A 102 25.00 -9.97 8.45
N ALA A 103 24.46 -8.75 8.40
CA ALA A 103 24.14 -7.98 9.59
C ALA A 103 23.03 -8.64 10.42
N ARG A 104 22.02 -9.22 9.78
CA ARG A 104 20.93 -9.98 10.42
C ARG A 104 21.45 -11.28 11.07
N GLU A 105 22.23 -12.07 10.35
CA GLU A 105 22.80 -13.32 10.91
C GLU A 105 23.70 -13.01 12.12
N SER A 106 24.44 -11.91 12.05
CA SER A 106 25.18 -11.41 13.20
C SER A 106 24.29 -10.94 14.35
N TRP A 107 23.10 -10.37 14.07
CA TRP A 107 22.11 -10.02 15.10
C TRP A 107 21.61 -11.28 15.80
N ASP A 108 21.19 -12.29 15.03
CA ASP A 108 20.66 -13.54 15.57
C ASP A 108 21.71 -14.25 16.43
N LEU A 109 22.98 -14.21 16.04
CA LEU A 109 24.09 -14.74 16.84
C LEU A 109 24.27 -13.97 18.16
N LEU A 110 24.25 -12.63 18.12
CA LEU A 110 24.43 -11.80 19.32
C LEU A 110 23.28 -11.96 20.33
N HIS A 111 22.07 -12.32 19.87
CA HIS A 111 20.90 -12.54 20.71
C HIS A 111 20.62 -14.03 20.96
N SER A 112 21.56 -14.92 20.61
CA SER A 112 21.41 -16.36 20.84
C SER A 112 21.71 -16.76 22.29
N HIS A 113 22.43 -15.92 23.04
CA HIS A 113 22.84 -16.17 24.43
C HIS A 113 22.77 -14.86 25.23
N ASP A 114 22.20 -14.92 26.43
CA ASP A 114 22.03 -13.75 27.33
C ASP A 114 23.34 -13.00 27.61
N ALA A 115 24.45 -13.73 27.76
CA ALA A 115 25.76 -13.13 28.00
C ALA A 115 26.23 -12.27 26.81
N LEU A 116 26.02 -12.74 25.58
CA LEU A 116 26.37 -11.99 24.37
C LEU A 116 25.46 -10.78 24.20
N GLU A 117 24.16 -10.93 24.49
CA GLU A 117 23.20 -9.85 24.42
C GLU A 117 23.52 -8.75 25.46
N ALA A 118 23.85 -9.13 26.69
CA ALA A 118 24.21 -8.21 27.76
C ALA A 118 25.48 -7.41 27.41
N GLU A 119 26.54 -8.07 26.94
CA GLU A 119 27.77 -7.40 26.50
C GLU A 119 27.51 -6.50 25.29
N PHE A 120 26.69 -6.95 24.33
CA PHE A 120 26.30 -6.13 23.19
C PHE A 120 25.57 -4.84 23.63
N LYS A 121 24.61 -4.93 24.55
CA LYS A 121 23.90 -3.77 25.12
C LYS A 121 24.86 -2.79 25.81
N LYS A 122 25.84 -3.29 26.59
CA LYS A 122 26.87 -2.45 27.24
C LYS A 122 27.70 -1.68 26.23
N ILE A 123 28.16 -2.33 25.16
CA ILE A 123 28.97 -1.66 24.14
C ILE A 123 28.13 -0.62 23.38
N CYS A 124 26.88 -0.96 23.02
CA CYS A 124 25.96 -0.01 22.39
C CYS A 124 25.74 1.25 23.24
N ALA A 125 25.55 1.08 24.55
CA ALA A 125 25.42 2.20 25.49
C ALA A 125 26.72 3.02 25.58
N SER A 126 27.88 2.36 25.68
CA SER A 126 29.19 3.03 25.71
C SER A 126 29.44 3.87 24.45
N TRP A 127 29.02 3.37 23.28
CA TRP A 127 29.19 4.06 21.99
C TRP A 127 28.07 5.06 21.69
N LYS A 128 27.05 5.15 22.55
CA LYS A 128 25.87 6.01 22.36
C LYS A 128 25.18 5.79 21.01
N THR A 129 25.06 4.52 20.63
CA THR A 129 24.51 4.13 19.31
C THR A 129 23.03 4.52 19.14
N ASP A 130 22.33 4.82 20.23
CA ASP A 130 20.96 5.35 20.25
C ASP A 130 20.82 6.70 19.54
N SER A 131 21.90 7.48 19.49
CA SER A 131 21.98 8.76 18.77
C SER A 131 22.25 8.61 17.27
N TRP A 132 22.60 7.40 16.80
CA TRP A 132 23.00 7.18 15.40
C TRP A 132 21.77 6.90 14.53
N LEU A 133 21.35 7.90 13.76
CA LEU A 133 20.19 7.79 12.86
C LEU A 133 20.32 6.63 11.87
N TRP A 134 21.49 6.46 11.25
CA TRP A 134 21.73 5.35 10.31
C TRP A 134 21.52 3.98 10.95
N PHE A 135 21.95 3.82 12.20
CA PHE A 135 21.81 2.56 12.91
C PHE A 135 20.36 2.32 13.31
N ARG A 136 19.64 3.37 13.68
CA ARG A 136 18.19 3.32 13.93
C ARG A 136 17.43 2.88 12.67
N ILE A 137 17.76 3.42 11.49
CA ILE A 137 17.17 3.01 10.20
C ILE A 137 17.39 1.51 9.95
N PHE A 138 18.62 1.01 10.11
CA PHE A 138 18.90 -0.43 9.97
C PHE A 138 18.05 -1.27 10.92
N LEU A 139 17.99 -0.89 12.20
CA LEU A 139 17.21 -1.62 13.19
C LEU A 139 15.71 -1.60 12.86
N THR A 140 15.16 -0.47 12.41
CA THR A 140 13.76 -0.39 11.96
C THR A 140 13.50 -1.34 10.79
N ASP A 141 14.34 -1.32 9.75
CA ASP A 141 14.21 -2.21 8.59
C ASP A 141 14.33 -3.69 8.99
N MET A 142 15.21 -4.01 9.92
CA MET A 142 15.33 -5.36 10.49
C MET A 142 14.08 -5.79 11.26
N ILE A 143 13.48 -4.91 12.06
CA ILE A 143 12.22 -5.17 12.78
C ILE A 143 11.05 -5.36 11.80
N VAL A 144 10.98 -4.55 10.74
CA VAL A 144 10.03 -4.73 9.63
C VAL A 144 10.24 -6.08 8.97
N PHE A 145 11.48 -6.43 8.63
CA PHE A 145 11.83 -7.74 8.08
C PHE A 145 11.41 -8.90 8.97
N GLN A 146 11.57 -8.79 10.29
CA GLN A 146 11.12 -9.81 11.24
C GLN A 146 9.59 -9.90 11.40
N GLY A 147 8.83 -8.98 10.80
CA GLY A 147 7.37 -8.92 10.91
C GLY A 147 6.88 -8.34 12.25
N GLN A 148 7.75 -7.63 12.98
CA GLN A 148 7.43 -7.02 14.27
C GLN A 148 6.88 -5.59 14.07
N TYR A 149 5.81 -5.46 13.30
CA TYR A 149 5.31 -4.17 12.80
C TYR A 149 4.95 -3.16 13.87
N ARG A 150 4.41 -3.58 15.03
CA ARG A 150 4.14 -2.66 16.15
C ARG A 150 5.41 -1.99 16.69
N LYS A 151 6.49 -2.76 16.84
CA LYS A 151 7.79 -2.21 17.26
C LYS A 151 8.39 -1.31 16.19
N ALA A 152 8.22 -1.68 14.91
CA ALA A 152 8.65 -0.85 13.79
C ALA A 152 7.91 0.50 13.80
N LEU A 153 6.60 0.51 14.01
CA LEU A 153 5.81 1.74 14.15
C LEU A 153 6.32 2.60 15.30
N SER A 154 6.57 2.05 16.49
CA SER A 154 7.15 2.83 17.61
C SER A 154 8.49 3.48 17.23
N SER A 155 9.36 2.73 16.54
CA SER A 155 10.65 3.23 16.06
C SER A 155 10.49 4.34 15.00
N LEU A 156 9.55 4.17 14.07
CA LEU A 156 9.23 5.15 13.02
C LEU A 156 8.69 6.47 13.60
N HIS A 157 7.78 6.41 14.58
CA HIS A 157 7.28 7.61 15.26
C HIS A 157 8.39 8.38 15.99
N GLN A 158 9.33 7.67 16.62
CA GLN A 158 10.50 8.30 17.24
C GLN A 158 11.40 8.98 16.20
N MET A 159 11.57 8.41 15.00
CA MET A 159 12.31 9.06 13.92
C MET A 159 11.62 10.33 13.42
N SER A 160 10.29 10.31 13.25
CA SER A 160 9.52 11.50 12.87
C SER A 160 9.61 12.63 13.90
N ALA A 161 9.57 12.30 15.19
CA ALA A 161 9.66 13.30 16.27
C ALA A 161 11.02 14.02 16.25
N VAL A 162 12.11 13.30 16.02
CA VAL A 162 13.47 13.88 15.96
C VAL A 162 13.64 14.81 14.75
N GLN A 163 13.04 14.47 13.60
CA GLN A 163 13.11 15.30 12.39
C GLN A 163 12.31 16.61 12.50
N GLN A 164 11.21 16.65 13.26
CA GLN A 164 10.40 17.86 13.44
C GLN A 164 11.07 18.94 14.30
N HIS A 165 12.08 18.60 15.10
CA HIS A 165 12.70 19.50 16.08
C HIS A 165 13.91 20.30 15.55
N GLN A 166 14.13 20.37 14.23
CA GLN A 166 15.12 21.28 13.64
C GLN A 166 14.44 22.52 13.03
N PRO A 167 14.15 23.58 13.82
CA PRO A 167 13.69 24.85 13.29
C PRO A 167 14.81 25.48 12.46
N GLY A 168 14.59 25.63 11.15
CA GLY A 168 15.48 26.39 10.26
C GLY A 168 16.04 25.64 9.05
N GLN A 169 15.89 24.32 8.94
CA GLN A 169 16.26 23.57 7.73
C GLN A 169 15.04 23.23 6.86
N GLN A 170 14.36 24.27 6.35
CA GLN A 170 13.64 24.08 5.09
C GLN A 170 14.72 23.98 4.01
N SER A 171 15.16 22.76 3.72
CA SER A 171 16.09 22.52 2.62
C SER A 171 15.41 22.99 1.32
N PRO A 172 16.00 23.95 0.57
CA PRO A 172 15.43 24.46 -0.68
C PRO A 172 15.37 23.40 -1.80
N SER A 173 15.86 22.18 -1.54
CA SER A 173 15.98 21.06 -2.48
C SER A 173 14.80 20.06 -2.45
N GLY A 174 13.76 20.26 -1.62
CA GLY A 174 12.66 19.29 -1.49
C GLY A 174 13.05 17.94 -0.85
N GLN A 175 14.32 17.77 -0.44
CA GLN A 175 14.84 16.54 0.16
C GLN A 175 14.20 16.21 1.52
N GLY A 176 13.87 17.23 2.33
CA GLY A 176 13.16 17.03 3.60
C GLY A 176 11.74 16.48 3.43
N SER A 177 11.10 16.71 2.28
CA SER A 177 9.79 16.14 1.95
C SER A 177 9.89 14.64 1.64
N LEU A 178 10.93 14.20 0.91
CA LEU A 178 11.12 12.78 0.58
C LEU A 178 11.50 11.91 1.78
N GLU A 179 12.30 12.42 2.71
CA GLU A 179 12.61 11.67 3.94
C GLU A 179 11.37 11.48 4.84
N HIS A 180 10.54 12.52 4.91
CA HIS A 180 9.24 12.42 5.57
C HIS A 180 8.31 11.42 4.87
N HIS A 181 8.23 11.47 3.53
CA HIS A 181 7.47 10.49 2.75
C HIS A 181 7.97 9.06 2.99
N ARG A 182 9.28 8.82 3.04
CA ARG A 182 9.86 7.49 3.36
C ARG A 182 9.28 6.94 4.66
N VAL A 183 9.27 7.72 5.72
CA VAL A 183 8.76 7.28 7.04
C VAL A 183 7.27 7.00 6.97
N LEU A 184 6.48 7.89 6.35
CA LEU A 184 5.03 7.70 6.20
C LEU A 184 4.67 6.45 5.37
N ILE A 185 5.39 6.20 4.29
CA ILE A 185 5.19 5.02 3.43
C ILE A 185 5.50 3.73 4.21
N GLN A 186 6.60 3.73 4.98
CA GLN A 186 6.96 2.59 5.80
C GLN A 186 5.95 2.36 6.94
N GLN A 187 5.41 3.44 7.53
CA GLN A 187 4.29 3.35 8.49
C GLN A 187 3.04 2.77 7.84
N ALA A 188 2.66 3.25 6.64
CA ALA A 188 1.52 2.73 5.89
C ALA A 188 1.64 1.22 5.63
N SER A 189 2.84 0.79 5.20
CA SER A 189 3.16 -0.62 4.99
C SER A 189 3.03 -1.45 6.28
N CYS A 190 3.46 -0.91 7.43
CA CYS A 190 3.31 -1.57 8.73
C CYS A 190 1.84 -1.67 9.15
N HIS A 191 1.07 -0.59 9.01
CA HIS A 191 -0.37 -0.59 9.30
C HIS A 191 -1.13 -1.59 8.41
N TYR A 192 -0.81 -1.64 7.12
CA TYR A 192 -1.37 -2.64 6.21
C TYR A 192 -1.10 -4.07 6.67
N ALA A 193 0.15 -4.38 7.03
CA ALA A 193 0.53 -5.70 7.52
C ALA A 193 -0.12 -6.07 8.87
N LEU A 194 -0.55 -5.08 9.66
CA LEU A 194 -1.33 -5.26 10.88
C LEU A 194 -2.84 -5.36 10.65
N GLY A 195 -3.31 -5.17 9.42
CA GLY A 195 -4.74 -5.10 9.09
C GLY A 195 -5.42 -3.77 9.44
N GLU A 196 -4.65 -2.76 9.80
CA GLU A 196 -5.11 -1.42 10.19
C GLU A 196 -5.27 -0.54 8.93
N TYR A 197 -6.17 -0.95 8.03
CA TYR A 197 -6.28 -0.39 6.68
C TYR A 197 -6.63 1.09 6.65
N ARG A 198 -7.47 1.56 7.59
CA ARG A 198 -7.76 2.98 7.75
C ARG A 198 -6.51 3.81 8.02
N MET A 199 -5.70 3.38 8.99
CA MET A 199 -4.43 4.04 9.33
C MET A 199 -3.45 3.97 8.16
N ALA A 200 -3.37 2.84 7.46
CA ALA A 200 -2.53 2.72 6.28
C ALA A 200 -2.91 3.75 5.21
N CYS A 201 -4.19 3.84 4.86
CA CYS A 201 -4.68 4.80 3.87
C CYS A 201 -4.52 6.26 4.32
N GLU A 202 -4.70 6.59 5.60
CA GLU A 202 -4.42 7.93 6.11
C GLU A 202 -2.97 8.37 5.82
N LYS A 203 -1.98 7.51 6.13
CA LYS A 203 -0.57 7.79 5.85
C LYS A 203 -0.29 7.91 4.36
N LEU A 204 -0.91 7.07 3.53
CA LEU A 204 -0.76 7.13 2.07
C LEU A 204 -1.35 8.42 1.50
N LEU A 205 -2.52 8.85 1.97
CA LEU A 205 -3.17 10.07 1.51
C LEU A 205 -2.37 11.31 1.91
N ASP A 206 -1.73 11.31 3.09
CA ASP A 206 -0.80 12.37 3.49
C ASP A 206 0.42 12.45 2.55
N VAL A 207 0.97 11.30 2.13
CA VAL A 207 2.04 11.24 1.13
C VAL A 207 1.56 11.76 -0.23
N VAL A 208 0.41 11.26 -0.72
CA VAL A 208 -0.13 11.67 -2.03
C VAL A 208 -0.40 13.17 -2.10
N SER A 209 -0.87 13.79 -1.00
CA SER A 209 -1.03 15.25 -0.90
C SER A 209 0.27 16.03 -1.09
N GLY A 210 1.42 15.46 -0.72
CA GLY A 210 2.74 16.07 -0.91
C GLY A 210 3.39 15.78 -2.26
N LEU A 211 2.79 14.91 -3.09
CA LEU A 211 3.33 14.52 -4.39
C LEU A 211 2.69 15.32 -5.53
N ILE A 212 3.51 15.60 -6.55
CA ILE A 212 3.06 16.16 -7.82
C ILE A 212 3.01 15.01 -8.84
N PRO A 213 1.85 14.74 -9.47
CA PRO A 213 1.75 13.75 -10.53
C PRO A 213 2.73 14.08 -11.66
N PRO A 214 3.48 13.11 -12.19
CA PRO A 214 4.35 13.37 -13.32
C PRO A 214 3.49 13.77 -14.54
N ASN A 215 3.93 14.78 -15.28
CA ASN A 215 3.36 15.09 -16.58
C ASN A 215 3.60 13.88 -17.49
N GLN A 216 2.57 13.45 -18.23
CA GLN A 216 2.73 12.46 -19.29
C GLN A 216 3.58 13.09 -20.40
N ASP A 217 4.90 12.91 -20.37
CA ASP A 217 5.65 12.93 -21.61
C ASP A 217 5.21 11.69 -22.39
N GLN A 218 4.46 11.90 -23.47
CA GLN A 218 4.11 10.87 -24.44
C GLN A 218 5.36 10.40 -25.18
N THR A 219 6.27 9.74 -24.47
CA THR A 219 7.25 8.86 -25.10
C THR A 219 6.77 7.47 -24.72
N LYS A 220 6.05 6.83 -25.66
CA LYS A 220 5.84 5.39 -25.63
C LYS A 220 7.23 4.73 -25.62
N ALA A 221 7.78 4.50 -24.43
CA ALA A 221 8.81 3.50 -24.29
C ALA A 221 8.14 2.16 -24.65
N PRO A 222 8.76 1.35 -25.50
CA PRO A 222 8.17 0.08 -25.90
C PRO A 222 7.92 -0.75 -24.64
N GLU A 223 6.77 -1.39 -24.63
CA GLU A 223 6.34 -2.34 -23.62
C GLU A 223 7.47 -3.31 -23.26
N ASP A 224 8.16 -3.06 -22.15
CA ASP A 224 9.00 -4.07 -21.51
C ASP A 224 8.08 -5.02 -20.72
N HIS A 225 7.15 -5.64 -21.45
CA HIS A 225 6.22 -6.67 -21.01
C HIS A 225 6.93 -8.02 -20.94
N ASN A 226 8.08 -8.06 -20.27
CA ASN A 226 8.77 -9.31 -19.95
C ASN A 226 9.33 -9.28 -18.53
N ARG A 227 8.46 -8.98 -17.54
CA ARG A 227 8.69 -9.51 -16.20
C ARG A 227 8.28 -10.98 -16.22
N VAL A 228 9.29 -11.83 -16.43
CA VAL A 228 9.24 -13.28 -16.18
C VAL A 228 8.39 -13.52 -14.94
N ARG A 229 7.32 -14.30 -15.07
CA ARG A 229 6.50 -14.80 -13.96
C ARG A 229 7.42 -15.56 -12.99
N SER A 230 8.00 -14.85 -12.04
CA SER A 230 8.55 -15.45 -10.84
C SER A 230 7.36 -16.03 -10.09
N LYS A 231 7.39 -17.34 -9.81
CA LYS A 231 6.39 -17.98 -8.95
C LYS A 231 6.49 -17.34 -7.57
N SER A 232 5.72 -16.28 -7.33
CA SER A 232 5.61 -15.62 -6.04
C SER A 232 5.14 -16.66 -5.02
N ARG A 233 5.98 -16.94 -4.02
CA ARG A 233 5.55 -17.69 -2.84
C ARG A 233 4.70 -16.73 -2.00
N LYS A 234 3.54 -17.20 -1.56
CA LYS A 234 2.60 -16.54 -0.62
C LYS A 234 3.16 -15.29 0.11
N GLY A 235 2.77 -14.12 -0.40
CA GLY A 235 2.29 -12.94 0.33
C GLY A 235 3.12 -12.30 1.45
N ASN A 236 4.36 -12.73 1.70
CA ASN A 236 5.15 -12.25 2.85
C ASN A 236 6.51 -11.67 2.45
N ASP A 237 6.83 -11.55 1.17
CA ASP A 237 8.10 -10.94 0.76
C ASP A 237 8.05 -9.41 0.89
N LEU A 238 9.22 -8.81 1.07
CA LEU A 238 9.42 -7.37 1.13
C LEU A 238 10.06 -6.88 -0.16
N ARG A 239 9.98 -5.58 -0.42
CA ARG A 239 10.64 -4.91 -1.54
C ARG A 239 11.37 -3.66 -1.07
N LEU A 240 12.55 -3.40 -1.64
CA LEU A 240 13.18 -2.09 -1.62
C LEU A 240 12.61 -1.25 -2.77
N LEU A 241 11.82 -0.23 -2.42
CA LEU A 241 11.20 0.72 -3.34
C LEU A 241 12.05 2.01 -3.38
N PRO A 242 12.41 2.55 -4.56
CA PRO A 242 13.07 3.84 -4.64
C PRO A 242 12.09 4.95 -4.24
N CYS A 243 12.49 5.83 -3.32
CA CYS A 243 11.69 6.95 -2.83
C CYS A 243 11.73 8.12 -3.82
N THR A 244 11.08 7.92 -4.97
CA THR A 244 10.91 8.94 -6.02
C THR A 244 9.44 9.13 -6.31
N ASN A 245 9.04 10.31 -6.81
CA ASN A 245 7.64 10.57 -7.17
C ASN A 245 7.10 9.52 -8.15
N LYS A 246 7.94 9.09 -9.11
CA LYS A 246 7.60 8.08 -10.12
C LYS A 246 7.28 6.70 -9.52
N ALA A 247 7.95 6.30 -8.45
CA ALA A 247 7.79 4.98 -7.85
C ALA A 247 6.82 4.96 -6.66
N VAL A 248 6.79 6.04 -5.88
CA VAL A 248 5.96 6.16 -4.68
C VAL A 248 4.48 6.26 -5.03
N LEU A 249 4.10 7.10 -5.99
CA LEU A 249 2.69 7.33 -6.31
C LEU A 249 1.98 6.03 -6.79
N PRO A 250 2.56 5.25 -7.72
CA PRO A 250 2.11 3.89 -8.02
C PRO A 250 1.93 2.98 -6.80
N PHE A 251 2.93 2.95 -5.92
CA PHE A 251 2.90 2.11 -4.73
C PHE A 251 1.74 2.52 -3.80
N CYS A 252 1.48 3.82 -3.64
CA CYS A 252 0.33 4.30 -2.88
C CYS A 252 -0.98 3.75 -3.45
N PHE A 253 -1.18 3.82 -4.78
CA PHE A 253 -2.39 3.30 -5.41
C PHE A 253 -2.55 1.79 -5.24
N GLN A 254 -1.47 1.02 -5.43
CA GLN A 254 -1.47 -0.43 -5.21
C GLN A 254 -1.77 -0.80 -3.75
N LEU A 255 -1.20 -0.09 -2.78
CA LEU A 255 -1.43 -0.39 -1.37
C LEU A 255 -2.86 -0.02 -0.95
N MET A 256 -3.39 1.11 -1.43
CA MET A 256 -4.81 1.45 -1.22
C MET A 256 -5.74 0.42 -1.86
N LEU A 257 -5.43 -0.07 -3.07
CA LEU A 257 -6.17 -1.15 -3.71
C LEU A 257 -6.17 -2.39 -2.82
N ALA A 258 -5.01 -2.76 -2.26
CA ALA A 258 -4.88 -3.89 -1.35
C ALA A 258 -5.73 -3.71 -0.07
N CYS A 259 -5.79 -2.49 0.48
CA CYS A 259 -6.65 -2.15 1.63
C CYS A 259 -8.14 -2.35 1.33
N PHE A 260 -8.61 -1.89 0.15
CA PHE A 260 -10.03 -2.00 -0.21
C PHE A 260 -10.44 -3.39 -0.70
N LYS A 261 -9.51 -4.13 -1.32
CA LYS A 261 -9.79 -5.42 -1.97
C LYS A 261 -10.51 -6.40 -1.03
N LEU A 262 -10.01 -6.61 0.19
CA LEU A 262 -10.62 -7.56 1.12
C LEU A 262 -12.06 -7.20 1.49
N ARG A 263 -12.32 -5.89 1.66
CA ARG A 263 -13.65 -5.38 2.02
C ARG A 263 -14.61 -5.43 0.82
N ALA A 264 -14.16 -4.97 -0.34
CA ALA A 264 -14.94 -4.97 -1.58
C ALA A 264 -15.43 -6.36 -1.97
N PHE A 265 -14.67 -7.42 -1.64
CA PHE A 265 -15.00 -8.81 -1.97
C PHE A 265 -15.52 -9.66 -0.79
N ALA A 266 -15.80 -9.05 0.37
CA ALA A 266 -16.46 -9.74 1.48
C ALA A 266 -17.92 -10.10 1.13
N ASP A 267 -18.54 -11.01 1.91
CA ASP A 267 -19.92 -11.49 1.62
C ASP A 267 -20.99 -10.39 1.71
N ASN A 268 -20.73 -9.33 2.47
CA ASN A 268 -21.63 -8.19 2.55
C ASN A 268 -21.53 -7.30 1.30
N ARG A 269 -22.67 -6.69 0.95
CA ARG A 269 -22.72 -5.67 -0.10
C ARG A 269 -22.03 -4.38 0.40
N ASP A 270 -21.01 -3.94 -0.34
CA ASP A 270 -20.28 -2.69 -0.08
C ASP A 270 -19.88 -2.05 -1.42
N ASP A 271 -20.85 -1.42 -2.08
CA ASP A 271 -20.68 -0.81 -3.41
C ASP A 271 -19.65 0.33 -3.38
N LEU A 272 -19.54 1.05 -2.25
CA LEU A 272 -18.57 2.14 -2.10
C LEU A 272 -17.13 1.61 -2.18
N SER A 273 -16.83 0.57 -1.40
CA SER A 273 -15.51 -0.08 -1.43
C SER A 273 -15.23 -0.70 -2.80
N LEU A 274 -16.23 -1.34 -3.42
CA LEU A 274 -16.10 -1.93 -4.74
C LEU A 274 -15.86 -0.86 -5.83
N GLY A 275 -16.52 0.29 -5.74
CA GLY A 275 -16.28 1.42 -6.63
C GLY A 275 -14.88 2.03 -6.46
N HIS A 276 -14.38 2.14 -5.23
CA HIS A 276 -12.98 2.54 -4.98
C HIS A 276 -11.99 1.55 -5.62
N VAL A 277 -12.27 0.24 -5.55
CA VAL A 277 -11.48 -0.78 -6.26
C VAL A 277 -11.50 -0.55 -7.77
N VAL A 278 -12.66 -0.29 -8.38
CA VAL A 278 -12.76 0.02 -9.83
C VAL A 278 -11.92 1.24 -10.20
N VAL A 279 -12.00 2.34 -9.44
CA VAL A 279 -11.21 3.54 -9.70
C VAL A 279 -9.71 3.23 -9.67
N LEU A 280 -9.23 2.53 -8.64
CA LEU A 280 -7.81 2.22 -8.44
C LEU A 280 -7.27 1.20 -9.46
N LEU A 281 -8.11 0.28 -9.95
CA LEU A 281 -7.73 -0.73 -10.94
C LEU A 281 -7.29 -0.14 -12.29
N GLN A 282 -7.68 1.09 -12.59
CA GLN A 282 -7.25 1.76 -13.82
C GLN A 282 -5.73 1.93 -13.90
N TYR A 283 -5.04 2.08 -12.75
CA TYR A 283 -3.62 2.42 -12.68
C TYR A 283 -2.71 1.43 -13.44
N ASP A 284 -2.82 0.13 -13.15
CA ASP A 284 -2.03 -0.92 -13.79
C ASP A 284 -2.87 -1.70 -14.80
N TRP A 285 -3.73 -1.04 -15.57
CA TRP A 285 -4.43 -1.69 -16.66
C TRP A 285 -3.43 -2.13 -17.76
N PRO A 286 -3.51 -3.35 -18.32
CA PRO A 286 -4.52 -4.42 -18.10
C PRO A 286 -4.13 -5.47 -17.03
N GLN A 287 -3.05 -5.29 -16.26
CA GLN A 287 -2.65 -6.26 -15.22
C GLN A 287 -3.75 -6.50 -14.17
N GLY A 288 -4.57 -5.49 -13.90
CA GLY A 288 -5.73 -5.58 -13.00
C GLY A 288 -7.02 -6.14 -13.61
N GLU A 289 -7.04 -6.50 -14.91
CA GLU A 289 -8.25 -6.89 -15.64
C GLU A 289 -9.00 -8.06 -14.98
N MET A 290 -8.30 -9.11 -14.57
CA MET A 290 -8.94 -10.27 -13.94
C MET A 290 -9.64 -9.91 -12.62
N LEU A 291 -9.08 -8.98 -11.84
CA LEU A 291 -9.70 -8.49 -10.61
C LEU A 291 -10.88 -7.55 -10.92
N PHE A 292 -10.79 -6.77 -12.00
CA PHE A 292 -11.89 -5.96 -12.50
C PHE A 292 -13.09 -6.80 -12.95
N LEU A 293 -12.87 -7.86 -13.75
CA LEU A 293 -13.92 -8.76 -14.19
C LEU A 293 -14.64 -9.44 -13.01
N LYS A 294 -13.93 -9.70 -11.91
CA LYS A 294 -14.55 -10.16 -10.66
C LYS A 294 -15.41 -9.10 -9.99
N SER A 295 -15.00 -7.85 -10.03
CA SER A 295 -15.84 -6.74 -9.58
C SER A 295 -17.13 -6.67 -10.40
N VAL A 296 -17.02 -6.79 -11.72
CA VAL A 296 -18.17 -6.83 -12.65
C VAL A 296 -19.09 -8.01 -12.36
N ASP A 297 -18.52 -9.21 -12.17
CA ASP A 297 -19.27 -10.42 -11.82
C ASP A 297 -20.00 -10.27 -10.47
N LYS A 298 -19.35 -9.68 -9.46
CA LYS A 298 -19.99 -9.37 -8.18
C LYS A 298 -21.16 -8.40 -8.35
N ILE A 299 -20.99 -7.34 -9.14
CA ILE A 299 -22.05 -6.38 -9.46
C ILE A 299 -23.22 -7.06 -10.17
N TYR A 300 -22.93 -7.93 -11.14
CA TYR A 300 -23.92 -8.70 -11.86
C TYR A 300 -24.78 -9.55 -10.89
N HIS A 301 -24.13 -10.29 -9.99
CA HIS A 301 -24.83 -11.09 -8.97
C HIS A 301 -25.64 -10.26 -7.97
N GLN A 302 -25.22 -9.02 -7.69
CA GLN A 302 -25.95 -8.09 -6.83
C GLN A 302 -27.18 -7.47 -7.51
N GLY A 303 -27.27 -7.50 -8.84
CA GLY A 303 -28.38 -6.95 -9.63
C GLY A 303 -28.45 -5.41 -9.65
N SER A 304 -27.65 -4.74 -8.84
CA SER A 304 -27.58 -3.28 -8.75
C SER A 304 -26.22 -2.83 -8.21
N PHE A 305 -25.80 -1.63 -8.58
CA PHE A 305 -24.57 -1.03 -8.10
C PHE A 305 -24.69 0.49 -8.00
N GLN A 306 -24.32 1.05 -6.85
CA GLN A 306 -24.37 2.47 -6.56
C GLN A 306 -22.97 3.03 -6.29
N TYR A 307 -22.54 3.98 -7.11
CA TYR A 307 -21.26 4.66 -6.92
C TYR A 307 -21.26 6.03 -7.61
N GLU A 308 -21.57 7.08 -6.84
CA GLU A 308 -21.73 8.45 -7.37
C GLU A 308 -20.43 9.06 -7.92
N ASN A 309 -19.29 8.49 -7.54
CA ASN A 309 -17.95 8.92 -7.97
C ASN A 309 -17.50 8.31 -9.31
N PHE A 310 -18.32 7.46 -9.94
CA PHE A 310 -17.95 6.75 -11.17
C PHE A 310 -17.55 7.70 -12.30
N PHE A 311 -18.44 8.61 -12.68
CA PHE A 311 -18.19 9.58 -13.76
C PHE A 311 -17.18 10.67 -13.38
N ASN A 312 -16.76 10.75 -12.12
CA ASN A 312 -15.71 11.69 -11.72
C ASN A 312 -14.32 11.14 -12.09
N TYR A 313 -14.11 9.83 -11.94
CA TYR A 313 -12.76 9.25 -11.90
C TYR A 313 -12.52 8.03 -12.82
N VAL A 314 -13.55 7.39 -13.38
CA VAL A 314 -13.37 6.23 -14.28
C VAL A 314 -13.30 6.70 -15.73
N THR A 315 -12.10 6.71 -16.34
CA THR A 315 -11.86 7.17 -17.72
C THR A 315 -11.35 6.07 -18.66
N ASN A 316 -11.02 4.89 -18.14
CA ASN A 316 -10.59 3.74 -18.94
C ASN A 316 -11.74 3.22 -19.83
N ILE A 317 -11.50 3.14 -21.15
CA ILE A 317 -12.52 2.80 -22.15
C ILE A 317 -13.08 1.40 -21.94
N ASP A 318 -12.21 0.40 -21.76
CA ASP A 318 -12.62 -0.99 -21.58
C ASP A 318 -13.54 -1.14 -20.36
N MET A 319 -13.22 -0.43 -19.25
CA MET A 319 -14.09 -0.42 -18.07
C MET A 319 -15.44 0.27 -18.34
N LEU A 320 -15.45 1.39 -19.08
CA LEU A 320 -16.69 2.09 -19.42
C LEU A 320 -17.60 1.22 -20.29
N GLU A 321 -17.03 0.47 -21.24
CA GLU A 321 -17.75 -0.47 -22.09
C GLU A 321 -18.42 -1.57 -21.28
N GLU A 322 -17.72 -2.18 -20.33
CA GLU A 322 -18.29 -3.21 -19.45
C GLU A 322 -19.46 -2.67 -18.60
N PHE A 323 -19.32 -1.46 -18.04
CA PHE A 323 -20.42 -0.83 -17.31
C PHE A 323 -21.61 -0.45 -18.20
N ALA A 324 -21.36 -0.07 -19.46
CA ALA A 324 -22.42 0.16 -20.43
C ALA A 324 -23.14 -1.16 -20.77
N TYR A 325 -22.38 -2.25 -20.94
CA TYR A 325 -22.90 -3.58 -21.24
C TYR A 325 -23.82 -4.10 -20.13
N LEU A 326 -23.44 -3.97 -18.84
CA LEU A 326 -24.27 -4.40 -17.69
C LEU A 326 -25.70 -3.86 -17.71
N ARG A 327 -25.92 -2.67 -18.28
CA ARG A 327 -27.25 -2.03 -18.36
C ARG A 327 -28.12 -2.58 -19.50
N THR A 328 -27.53 -3.28 -20.46
CA THR A 328 -28.24 -3.85 -21.61
C THR A 328 -29.07 -5.08 -21.21
N PRO A 329 -30.04 -5.51 -22.05
CA PRO A 329 -30.72 -6.80 -21.87
C PRO A 329 -29.77 -7.98 -21.79
N GLU A 330 -28.72 -7.99 -22.60
CA GLU A 330 -27.73 -9.06 -22.72
C GLU A 330 -26.80 -9.09 -21.49
N GLY A 331 -26.46 -7.91 -20.94
CA GLY A 331 -25.65 -7.77 -19.73
C GLY A 331 -26.42 -7.87 -18.41
N GLY A 332 -27.69 -8.27 -18.42
CA GLY A 332 -28.47 -8.56 -17.22
C GLY A 332 -29.37 -7.44 -16.70
N ARG A 333 -29.43 -6.28 -17.37
CA ARG A 333 -30.25 -5.10 -16.98
C ARG A 333 -29.97 -4.63 -15.56
N ILE A 334 -28.70 -4.64 -15.16
CA ILE A 334 -28.26 -4.23 -13.83
C ILE A 334 -28.66 -2.77 -13.57
N GLN A 335 -29.20 -2.51 -12.37
CA GLN A 335 -29.53 -1.14 -11.95
C GLN A 335 -28.27 -0.39 -11.53
N LEU A 336 -27.82 0.54 -12.36
CA LEU A 336 -26.61 1.34 -12.12
C LEU A 336 -26.98 2.76 -11.66
N GLU A 337 -26.64 3.10 -10.42
CA GLU A 337 -26.80 4.43 -9.81
C GLU A 337 -25.44 5.12 -9.73
N LEU A 338 -24.99 5.62 -10.89
CA LEU A 338 -23.65 6.21 -11.06
C LEU A 338 -23.65 7.74 -11.07
N LEU A 339 -24.84 8.34 -11.19
CA LEU A 339 -25.02 9.79 -11.20
C LEU A 339 -25.47 10.24 -9.80
N PRO A 340 -24.88 11.32 -9.25
CA PRO A 340 -25.28 11.83 -7.95
C PRO A 340 -26.78 12.17 -7.91
N ASN A 341 -27.44 11.89 -6.79
CA ASN A 341 -28.85 12.19 -6.52
C ASN A 341 -29.92 11.39 -7.31
N GLN A 342 -29.56 10.33 -8.04
CA GLN A 342 -30.59 9.50 -8.73
C GLN A 342 -31.52 8.76 -7.76
N GLY A 343 -31.02 8.29 -6.61
CA GLY A 343 -31.83 7.59 -5.60
C GLY A 343 -32.94 8.43 -4.96
N MET A 344 -32.75 9.75 -4.90
CA MET A 344 -33.76 10.71 -4.40
C MET A 344 -34.92 10.92 -5.39
N LEU A 345 -34.64 10.87 -6.70
CA LEU A 345 -35.66 11.03 -7.73
C LEU A 345 -36.55 9.79 -7.87
N ILE A 346 -35.98 8.59 -7.68
CA ILE A 346 -36.70 7.33 -7.90
C ILE A 346 -37.68 7.04 -6.75
N LYS A 347 -37.36 7.44 -5.50
CA LYS A 347 -38.24 7.20 -4.33
C LYS A 347 -39.49 8.09 -4.29
N HIS A 348 -39.50 9.24 -4.97
CA HIS A 348 -40.60 10.21 -4.89
C HIS A 348 -41.49 10.28 -6.15
N HIS A 349 -41.18 9.57 -7.23
CA HIS A 349 -41.93 9.70 -8.48
C HIS A 349 -42.63 8.41 -8.90
N THR A 350 -43.96 8.45 -8.84
CA THR A 350 -44.87 7.52 -9.51
C THR A 350 -44.42 7.28 -10.95
N VAL A 351 -44.29 6.00 -11.32
CA VAL A 351 -43.85 5.53 -12.64
C VAL A 351 -44.73 6.11 -13.74
N THR A 352 -44.25 7.16 -14.41
CA THR A 352 -44.84 7.68 -15.64
C THR A 352 -43.90 7.41 -16.81
N ARG A 353 -44.47 6.95 -17.94
CA ARG A 353 -43.77 6.44 -19.14
C ARG A 353 -42.75 7.38 -19.79
N GLY A 354 -42.63 8.65 -19.36
CA GLY A 354 -41.68 9.64 -19.87
C GLY A 354 -40.38 9.78 -19.08
N ILE A 355 -40.38 9.49 -17.77
CA ILE A 355 -39.22 9.74 -16.88
C ILE A 355 -38.10 8.73 -17.13
N THR A 356 -38.45 7.46 -17.42
CA THR A 356 -37.47 6.40 -17.70
C THR A 356 -36.70 6.61 -18.99
N LYS A 357 -37.25 7.35 -19.96
CA LYS A 357 -36.52 7.75 -21.17
C LYS A 357 -35.45 8.80 -20.86
N GLY A 358 -35.75 9.79 -20.02
CA GLY A 358 -34.79 10.79 -19.55
C GLY A 358 -33.58 10.15 -18.85
N VAL A 359 -33.83 9.22 -17.92
CA VAL A 359 -32.76 8.54 -17.17
C VAL A 359 -31.85 7.66 -18.07
N LYS A 360 -32.36 7.12 -19.18
CA LYS A 360 -31.55 6.39 -20.16
C LYS A 360 -30.69 7.35 -20.99
N GLU A 361 -31.25 8.48 -21.38
CA GLU A 361 -30.55 9.49 -22.18
C GLU A 361 -29.46 10.20 -21.36
N ASP A 362 -29.75 10.53 -20.10
CA ASP A 362 -28.78 11.14 -19.18
C ASP A 362 -27.56 10.24 -18.98
N PHE A 363 -27.78 8.93 -18.85
CA PHE A 363 -26.69 7.96 -18.74
C PHE A 363 -25.87 7.85 -20.03
N ARG A 364 -26.52 7.82 -21.20
CA ARG A 364 -25.83 7.79 -22.49
C ARG A 364 -24.95 9.04 -22.65
N LEU A 365 -25.50 10.22 -22.37
CA LEU A 365 -24.76 11.48 -22.43
C LEU A 365 -23.62 11.54 -21.41
N ALA A 366 -23.81 11.00 -20.20
CA ALA A 366 -22.75 10.90 -19.19
C ALA A 366 -21.62 9.97 -19.65
N MET A 367 -21.94 8.82 -20.24
CA MET A 367 -20.96 7.90 -20.82
C MET A 367 -20.18 8.55 -21.97
N GLU A 368 -20.85 9.22 -22.91
CA GLU A 368 -20.18 9.91 -24.03
C GLU A 368 -19.23 11.00 -23.55
N ARG A 369 -19.65 11.80 -22.56
CA ARG A 369 -18.77 12.78 -21.91
C ARG A 369 -17.58 12.10 -21.25
N GLN A 370 -17.78 10.96 -20.59
CA GLN A 370 -16.70 10.27 -19.92
C GLN A 370 -15.69 9.65 -20.89
N VAL A 371 -16.15 9.08 -22.01
CA VAL A 371 -15.29 8.59 -23.08
C VAL A 371 -14.42 9.70 -23.66
N SER A 372 -14.94 10.94 -23.78
CA SER A 372 -14.11 12.08 -24.23
C SER A 372 -12.93 12.41 -23.31
N ARG A 373 -12.94 11.91 -22.06
CA ARG A 373 -11.88 12.08 -21.06
C ARG A 373 -10.85 10.95 -21.06
N CYS A 374 -10.94 9.97 -21.96
CA CYS A 374 -10.01 8.82 -22.01
C CYS A 374 -8.53 9.23 -22.21
N GLY A 375 -8.28 10.41 -22.78
CA GLY A 375 -6.93 10.97 -22.95
C GLY A 375 -6.39 11.75 -21.74
N GLU A 376 -7.15 11.89 -20.64
CA GLU A 376 -6.67 12.55 -19.42
C GLU A 376 -5.48 11.78 -18.82
N ASN A 377 -4.53 12.51 -18.22
CA ASN A 377 -3.45 11.89 -17.48
C ASN A 377 -4.02 11.11 -16.28
N LEU A 378 -3.98 9.78 -16.37
CA LEU A 378 -4.52 8.89 -15.36
C LEU A 378 -3.94 9.12 -13.97
N LEU A 379 -2.63 9.38 -13.86
CA LEU A 379 -2.00 9.67 -12.57
C LEU A 379 -2.58 10.94 -11.93
N SER A 380 -2.90 11.95 -12.75
CA SER A 380 -3.57 13.18 -12.28
C SER A 380 -5.03 12.93 -11.90
N VAL A 381 -5.75 12.04 -12.61
CA VAL A 381 -7.12 11.63 -12.25
C VAL A 381 -7.13 10.91 -10.90
N LEU A 382 -6.25 9.92 -10.72
CA LEU A 382 -6.15 9.14 -9.49
C LEU A 382 -5.63 9.97 -8.30
N HIS A 383 -4.68 10.87 -8.55
CA HIS A 383 -4.24 11.82 -7.54
C HIS A 383 -5.41 12.68 -7.05
N ARG A 384 -6.17 13.28 -7.96
CA ARG A 384 -7.36 14.07 -7.63
C ARG A 384 -8.43 13.27 -6.89
N PHE A 385 -8.63 12.00 -7.26
CA PHE A 385 -9.47 11.07 -6.49
C PHE A 385 -9.00 10.98 -5.03
N CYS A 386 -7.71 10.74 -4.80
CA CYS A 386 -7.16 10.67 -3.45
C CYS A 386 -7.32 11.97 -2.65
N ILE A 387 -7.12 13.13 -3.28
CA ILE A 387 -7.22 14.42 -2.59
C ILE A 387 -8.67 14.79 -2.28
N ASN A 388 -9.56 14.71 -3.28
CA ASN A 388 -10.93 15.16 -3.15
C ASN A 388 -11.77 14.20 -2.30
N GLU A 389 -11.54 12.90 -2.44
CA GLU A 389 -12.31 11.88 -1.73
C GLU A 389 -11.63 11.43 -0.43
N LYS A 390 -10.58 12.13 0.03
CA LYS A 390 -9.76 11.75 1.21
C LYS A 390 -10.60 11.30 2.40
N ILE A 391 -11.61 12.09 2.76
CA ILE A 391 -12.46 11.83 3.93
C ILE A 391 -13.27 10.54 3.74
N ILE A 392 -13.88 10.36 2.57
CA ILE A 392 -14.72 9.19 2.25
C ILE A 392 -13.85 7.92 2.16
N ILE A 393 -12.67 8.01 1.55
CA ILE A 393 -11.69 6.91 1.49
C ILE A 393 -11.32 6.44 2.90
N ILE A 394 -11.05 7.36 3.83
CA ILE A 394 -10.69 7.01 5.21
C ILE A 394 -11.89 6.42 5.97
N GLN A 395 -13.08 7.00 5.80
CA GLN A 395 -14.29 6.55 6.51
C GLN A 395 -14.83 5.21 6.01
N SER A 396 -14.53 4.83 4.77
CA SER A 396 -14.93 3.56 4.16
C SER A 396 -14.04 2.38 4.58
N LEU A 397 -13.01 2.59 5.40
CA LEU A 397 -12.14 1.52 5.91
C LEU A 397 -12.34 1.32 7.43
N PRO A 398 -12.26 0.07 7.92
CA PRO A 398 -12.45 -0.26 9.33
C PRO A 398 -11.30 0.22 10.22
#